data_AF-A0A7W5DCA9-F1
#
_entry.id   AF-A0A7W5DCA9-F1
#
_cell.length_a   1.000
_cell.length_b   1.000
_cell.length_c   1.000
_cell.angle_alpha   90.00
_cell.angle_beta   90.00
_cell.angle_gamma   90.00
#
_symmetry.space_group_name_H-M   'P 1'
#
loop_
_entity.id
_entity.type
_entity.pdbx_description
1 polymer ?
#
loop_
_entity_poly.entity_id
_entity_poly.type
_entity_poly.pdbx_seq_one_letter_code
_entity_poly.pdbx_strand_id
1 'polypeptide(L)' 'MNQTFTASPTLSLLVHYKYRNGIYNFRGTENALAAARAENPGRQVTKDPFDSKLILPGESWTLPNDTDVVDTRG' A
#
# COMPACT_ATOMS: atom_id res chain seq x y z
N MET A 1 5.98 -4.77 14.08
CA MET A 1 6.04 -6.12 13.48
C MET A 1 5.63 -5.99 12.03
N ASN A 2 6.39 -6.57 11.11
CA ASN A 2 6.05 -6.57 9.69
C ASN A 2 5.11 -7.73 9.43
N GLN A 3 3.94 -7.45 8.88
CA GLN A 3 2.94 -8.47 8.55
C GLN A 3 3.15 -8.94 7.11
N THR A 4 3.18 -10.24 6.88
CA THR A 4 3.28 -10.82 5.53
C THR A 4 1.93 -11.38 5.13
N PHE A 5 1.51 -11.05 3.90
CA PHE A 5 0.29 -11.55 3.27
C PHE A 5 0.67 -12.50 2.16
N THR A 6 0.01 -13.65 2.11
CA THR A 6 0.20 -14.67 1.07
C THR A 6 -1.13 -14.89 0.36
N ALA A 7 -1.14 -14.70 -0.95
CA ALA A 7 -2.31 -15.02 -1.76
C ALA A 7 -2.46 -16.54 -1.88
N SER A 8 -3.70 -17.02 -1.97
CA SER A 8 -3.94 -18.44 -2.23
C SER A 8 -3.35 -18.85 -3.59
N PRO A 9 -3.13 -20.16 -3.85
CA PRO A 9 -2.63 -20.61 -5.15
C PRO A 9 -3.53 -20.29 -6.34
N THR A 10 -4.81 -19.96 -6.11
CA THR A 10 -5.83 -19.80 -7.17
C THR A 10 -6.50 -18.43 -7.20
N LEU A 11 -6.38 -17.62 -6.14
CA LEU A 11 -7.03 -16.31 -6.02
C LEU A 11 -6.03 -15.24 -5.60
N SER A 12 -6.10 -14.09 -6.26
CA SER A 12 -5.32 -12.90 -5.91
C SER A 12 -5.81 -12.30 -4.60
N LEU A 13 -4.91 -11.66 -3.86
CA LEU A 13 -5.25 -10.95 -2.62
C LEU A 13 -4.96 -9.46 -2.79
N LEU A 14 -6.00 -8.63 -2.66
CA LEU A 14 -5.89 -7.19 -2.59
C LEU A 14 -5.79 -6.77 -1.12
N VAL A 15 -4.72 -6.07 -0.77
CA VAL A 15 -4.48 -5.54 0.59
C VAL A 15 -4.57 -4.02 0.55
N HIS A 16 -5.50 -3.45 1.31
CA HIS A 16 -5.59 -2.01 1.55
C HIS A 16 -4.85 -1.65 2.83
N TYR A 17 -3.97 -0.67 2.75
CA TYR A 17 -3.12 -0.27 3.87
C TYR A 17 -2.83 1.23 3.90
N LYS A 18 -2.49 1.72 5.09
CA LYS A 18 -2.24 3.15 5.34
C LYS A 18 -0.96 3.32 6.17
N TYR A 19 -0.08 4.25 5.84
CA TYR A 19 1.06 4.62 6.68
C TYR A 19 0.65 5.46 7.91
N ARG A 20 1.03 5.06 9.12
CA ARG A 20 0.70 5.78 10.36
C ARG A 20 1.08 7.27 10.33
N ASN A 21 2.20 7.60 9.68
CA ASN A 21 2.70 8.97 9.50
C ASN A 21 2.58 9.44 8.04
N GLY A 22 1.68 8.84 7.26
CA GLY A 22 1.48 9.16 5.85
C GLY A 22 0.80 10.51 5.64
N ILE A 23 1.12 11.16 4.51
CA ILE A 23 0.35 12.29 3.99
C ILE A 23 -0.72 11.72 3.05
N TYR A 24 -1.97 11.87 3.46
CA TYR A 24 -3.16 11.49 2.70
C TYR A 24 -3.75 12.72 2.02
N ASN A 25 -4.68 12.52 1.07
CA ASN A 25 -5.26 13.53 0.16
C ASN A 25 -4.50 13.78 -1.14
N PHE A 26 -3.59 12.88 -1.56
CA PHE A 26 -3.03 12.98 -2.89
C PHE A 26 -4.09 12.64 -3.96
N ARG A 27 -4.62 13.70 -4.60
CA ARG A 27 -5.59 13.60 -5.72
C ARG A 27 -4.89 13.92 -7.03
N GLY A 28 -4.08 12.98 -7.52
CA GLY A 28 -3.36 13.12 -8.78
C GLY A 28 -3.22 11.80 -9.53
N THR A 29 -2.64 11.84 -10.73
CA THR A 29 -2.27 10.64 -11.49
C THR A 29 -1.12 9.90 -10.79
N GLU A 30 -0.91 8.62 -11.11
CA GLU A 30 0.21 7.82 -10.55
C GLU A 30 1.58 8.49 -10.76
N ASN A 31 1.77 9.16 -11.91
CA ASN A 31 2.99 9.94 -12.18
C ASN A 31 3.16 11.11 -11.21
N ALA A 32 2.06 11.80 -10.88
CA ALA A 32 2.09 12.90 -9.93
C ALA A 32 2.32 12.37 -8.49
N LEU A 33 1.83 11.16 -8.17
CA LEU A 33 2.07 10.51 -6.88
C LEU A 33 3.55 10.14 -6.74
N ALA A 34 4.16 9.60 -7.79
CA ALA A 34 5.58 9.28 -7.83
C ALA A 34 6.45 10.55 -7.62
N ALA A 35 6.09 11.65 -8.28
CA ALA A 35 6.76 12.94 -8.08
C ALA A 35 6.58 13.46 -6.64
N ALA A 36 5.38 13.42 -6.08
CA ALA A 36 5.12 13.87 -4.71
C ALA A 36 5.90 13.05 -3.66
N ARG A 37 6.08 11.75 -3.89
CA ARG A 37 6.96 10.89 -3.08
C ARG A 37 8.43 11.30 -3.18
N ALA A 38 8.89 11.68 -4.36
CA ALA A 38 10.26 12.15 -4.57
C ALA A 38 10.52 13.53 -3.94
N GLU A 39 9.53 14.44 -4.00
CA GLU A 39 9.62 15.80 -3.43
C GLU A 39 9.52 15.84 -1.90
N ASN A 40 9.03 14.77 -1.27
CA ASN A 40 8.90 14.67 0.18
C ASN A 40 9.77 13.52 0.75
N PRO A 41 11.11 13.60 0.63
CA PRO A 41 11.98 12.57 1.16
C PRO A 41 11.78 12.45 2.67
N GLY A 42 11.35 11.28 3.12
CA GLY A 42 11.04 10.99 4.53
C GLY A 42 9.56 11.13 4.93
N ARG A 43 8.67 11.57 4.04
CA ARG A 43 7.21 11.51 4.27
C ARG A 43 6.59 10.49 3.32
N GLN A 44 5.74 9.62 3.85
CA GLN A 44 5.08 8.59 3.06
C GLN A 44 3.85 9.20 2.39
N VAL A 45 3.94 9.52 1.11
CA VAL A 45 2.80 10.09 0.35
C VAL A 45 1.98 8.94 -0.24
N THR A 46 0.71 8.89 0.12
CA THR A 46 -0.24 7.84 -0.29
C THR A 46 -1.51 8.42 -0.86
N LYS A 47 -2.23 7.60 -1.64
CA LYS A 47 -3.56 8.00 -2.12
C LYS A 47 -4.56 8.04 -0.97
N ASP A 48 -5.55 8.92 -1.09
CA ASP A 48 -6.65 9.02 -0.13
C ASP A 48 -7.72 7.96 -0.41
N PRO A 49 -8.21 7.20 0.59
CA PRO A 49 -7.81 7.18 2.01
C PRO A 49 -6.76 6.12 2.38
N PHE A 50 -6.29 5.33 1.42
CA PHE A 50 -5.30 4.28 1.63
C PHE A 50 -4.58 3.95 0.32
N ASP A 51 -3.43 3.28 0.43
CA ASP A 51 -2.78 2.61 -0.68
C ASP A 51 -3.26 1.17 -0.81
N SER A 52 -2.98 0.54 -1.96
CA SER A 52 -3.42 -0.81 -2.26
C SER A 52 -2.31 -1.62 -2.90
N LYS A 53 -2.18 -2.88 -2.50
CA LYS A 53 -1.29 -3.85 -3.14
C LYS A 53 -2.07 -5.08 -3.57
N LEU A 54 -2.01 -5.37 -4.87
CA LEU A 54 -2.43 -6.66 -5.41
C LEU A 54 -1.28 -7.67 -5.28
N ILE A 55 -1.59 -8.82 -4.71
CA ILE A 55 -0.71 -9.98 -4.56
C ILE A 55 -1.28 -11.07 -5.47
N LEU A 56 -0.51 -11.54 -6.45
CA LEU A 56 -0.99 -12.53 -7.41
C LEU A 56 -1.02 -13.94 -6.79
N PRO A 57 -1.76 -14.89 -7.38
CA PRO A 57 -1.89 -16.23 -6.81
C PRO A 57 -0.53 -16.90 -6.56
N GLY A 58 -0.34 -17.44 -5.36
CA GLY A 58 0.92 -18.04 -4.92
C GLY A 58 2.04 -17.05 -4.54
N GLU A 59 1.83 -15.75 -4.71
CA GLU A 59 2.79 -14.74 -4.25
C GLU A 59 2.62 -14.40 -2.77
N SER A 60 3.69 -13.88 -2.19
CA SER A 60 3.68 -13.28 -0.86
C SER A 60 4.23 -11.87 -0.92
N TRP A 61 3.67 -10.98 -0.11
CA TRP A 61 4.12 -9.61 0.02
C TRP A 61 4.11 -9.19 1.48
N THR A 62 5.20 -8.51 1.88
CA THR A 62 5.35 -8.00 3.23
C THR A 62 4.93 -6.54 3.27
N LEU A 63 4.05 -6.25 4.21
CA LEU A 63 3.54 -4.92 4.48
C LEU A 63 4.70 -3.97 4.86
N PRO A 64 4.76 -2.74 4.32
CA PRO A 64 5.79 -1.77 4.67
C PRO A 64 5.76 -1.41 6.15
N ASN A 65 6.91 -1.02 6.69
CA ASN A 65 7.00 -0.53 8.07
C ASN A 65 6.07 0.67 8.29
N ASP A 66 5.63 0.85 9.54
CA ASP A 66 4.78 1.95 9.97
C ASP A 66 3.47 2.07 9.19
N THR A 67 2.87 0.93 8.85
CA THR A 67 1.55 0.87 8.24
C THR A 67 0.55 0.11 9.10
N ASP A 68 -0.72 0.42 8.90
CA ASP A 68 -1.85 -0.34 9.42
C ASP A 68 -2.67 -0.88 8.24
N VAL A 69 -3.17 -2.10 8.40
CA VAL A 69 -4.05 -2.74 7.42
C VAL A 69 -5.45 -2.21 7.61
N VAL A 70 -6.08 -1.83 6.50
CA VAL A 70 -7.45 -1.31 6.46
C VAL A 70 -8.42 -2.44 6.17
N ASP A 71 -8.21 -3.15 5.07
CA ASP A 71 -8.97 -4.34 4.71
C ASP A 71 -8.16 -5.25 3.76
N THR A 72 -8.62 -6.50 3.62
CA THR A 72 -8.07 -7.47 2.66
C THR A 72 -9.21 -8.13 1.89
N ARG A 73 -9.06 -8.30 0.58
CA ARG A 73 -10.07 -8.91 -0.31
C ARG A 73 -9.43 -9.96 -1.19
N GLY A 74 -9.97 -11.18 -1.19
CA GLY A 74 -9.49 -12.30 -2.00
C GLY A 74 -10.63 -13.01 -2.71
#